data_AF-A0A4R8DLN8-F1
#
_entry.id   AF-A0A4R8DLN8-F1
#
_cell.length_a   1.000
_cell.length_b   1.000
_cell.length_c   1.000
_cell.angle_alpha   90.00
_cell.angle_beta   90.00
_cell.angle_gamma   90.00
#
_symmetry.space_group_name_H-M   'P 1'
#
loop_
_entity.id
_entity.type
_entity.pdbx_description
1 polymer ?
#
loop_
_entity_poly.entity_id
_entity_poly.type
_entity_poly.pdbx_seq_one_letter_code
_entity_poly.pdbx_strand_id
1 'polypeptide(L)' 'MSPARRRTEIKQVRIPADLAGPVEVALARSVNQIPGPRAMPGGSRYEVKWDGYLH' A
#
# COMPACT_ATOMS: atom_id res chain seq x y z
N MET A 1 -25.58 -20.48 -21.69
CA MET A 1 -25.12 -19.09 -21.46
C MET A 1 -23.82 -19.15 -20.69
N SER A 2 -22.70 -18.80 -21.31
CA SER A 2 -21.38 -18.78 -20.65
C SER A 2 -21.14 -17.39 -20.06
N PRO A 3 -20.72 -17.26 -18.78
CA PRO A 3 -20.42 -15.94 -18.23
C PRO A 3 -19.15 -15.41 -18.91
N ALA A 4 -19.27 -14.24 -19.53
CA ALA A 4 -18.14 -13.54 -20.12
C ALA A 4 -17.12 -13.22 -19.02
N ARG A 5 -15.95 -13.82 -19.11
CA ARG A 5 -14.80 -13.51 -18.25
C ARG A 5 -14.45 -12.03 -18.48
N ARG A 6 -14.79 -11.16 -17.53
CA ARG A 6 -14.42 -9.74 -17.56
C ARG A 6 -12.90 -9.66 -17.61
N ARG A 7 -12.35 -9.35 -18.79
CA ARG A 7 -10.92 -9.14 -19.00
C ARG A 7 -10.57 -7.82 -18.33
N THR A 8 -9.94 -7.88 -17.17
CA THR A 8 -9.41 -6.70 -16.49
C THR A 8 -8.36 -6.07 -17.40
N GLU A 9 -8.63 -4.89 -17.94
CA GLU A 9 -7.59 -4.10 -18.61
C GLU A 9 -6.48 -3.84 -17.60
N ILE A 10 -5.26 -4.27 -17.95
CA ILE A 10 -4.07 -3.95 -17.17
C ILE A 10 -3.81 -2.46 -17.40
N LYS A 11 -4.36 -1.62 -16.52
CA LYS A 11 -3.97 -0.21 -16.47
C LYS A 11 -2.49 -0.19 -16.13
N GLN A 12 -1.65 0.24 -17.07
CA GLN A 12 -0.21 0.38 -16.84
C GLN A 12 0.00 1.30 -15.63
N VAL A 13 0.41 0.71 -14.50
CA VAL A 13 0.80 1.47 -13.32
C VAL A 13 2.16 2.09 -13.65
N ARG A 14 2.17 3.40 -13.90
CA ARG A 14 3.42 4.15 -14.08
C ARG A 14 3.97 4.47 -12.71
N ILE A 15 4.93 3.67 -12.28
CA ILE A 15 5.73 3.96 -11.09
C ILE A 15 6.78 5.02 -11.51
N PRO A 16 7.01 6.08 -10.70
CA PRO A 16 8.13 7.01 -10.92
C PRO A 16 9.46 6.28 -11.13
N ALA A 17 10.37 6.84 -11.93
CA ALA A 17 11.58 6.15 -12.37
C ALA A 17 12.51 5.75 -11.20
N ASP A 18 12.55 6.58 -10.15
CA ASP A 18 13.27 6.34 -8.90
C ASP A 18 12.63 5.24 -8.02
N LEU A 19 11.38 4.87 -8.32
CA LEU A 19 10.64 3.82 -7.62
C LEU A 19 10.50 2.52 -8.44
N ALA A 20 11.08 2.45 -9.64
CA ALA A 20 10.94 1.32 -10.55
C ALA A 20 11.85 0.11 -10.25
N GLY A 21 12.87 0.29 -9.41
CA GLY A 21 13.79 -0.76 -8.98
C GLY A 21 13.39 -1.38 -7.64
N PRO A 22 14.24 -2.26 -7.07
CA PRO A 22 14.18 -2.53 -5.64
C PRO A 22 14.36 -1.21 -4.88
N VAL A 23 13.32 -0.81 -4.15
CA VAL A 23 13.34 0.40 -3.32
C VAL A 23 13.42 -0.03 -1.87
N GLU A 24 14.32 0.58 -1.10
CA GLU A 24 14.28 0.42 0.35
C GLU A 24 12.99 1.04 0.89
N VAL A 25 12.17 0.21 1.53
CA VAL A 25 10.91 0.65 2.11
C VAL A 25 11.15 1.32 3.46
N ALA A 26 10.42 2.39 3.74
CA ALA A 26 10.40 2.98 5.07
C ALA A 26 9.75 2.01 6.06
N LEU A 27 10.48 1.64 7.10
CA LEU A 27 10.00 0.74 8.15
C LEU A 27 9.21 1.51 9.22
N ALA A 28 8.10 0.93 9.66
CA ALA A 28 7.34 1.47 10.79
C ALA A 28 7.98 1.05 12.12
N ARG A 29 8.00 1.98 13.09
CA ARG A 29 8.39 1.67 14.47
C ARG A 29 7.29 0.86 15.16
N SER A 30 7.68 -0.18 15.92
CA SER A 30 6.72 -0.90 16.77
C SER A 30 6.21 -0.02 17.92
N VAL A 31 4.91 -0.11 18.19
CA VAL A 31 4.23 0.65 19.24
C VAL A 31 3.19 -0.24 19.92
N ASN A 32 2.96 -0.01 21.21
CA ASN A 32 1.97 -0.78 21.98
C ASN A 32 0.54 -0.23 21.84
N GLN A 33 0.41 0.98 21.30
CA GLN A 33 -0.87 1.64 21.07
C GLN A 33 -0.81 2.41 19.75
N ILE A 34 -1.90 2.33 18.97
CA ILE A 34 -2.01 3.08 17.72
C ILE A 34 -2.01 4.58 18.05
N PRO A 35 -1.13 5.39 17.43
CA PRO A 35 -1.09 6.83 17.65
C PRO A 35 -2.44 7.48 17.35
N GLY A 36 -2.88 8.40 18.22
CA GLY A 36 -4.16 9.09 18.03
C GLY A 36 -4.14 10.08 16.86
N PRO A 37 -5.30 10.68 16.49
CA PRO A 37 -5.45 11.51 15.29
C PRO A 37 -4.53 12.74 15.18
N ARG A 38 -3.93 13.20 16.28
CA ARG A 38 -3.06 14.40 16.34
C ARG A 38 -1.59 14.08 16.63
N ALA A 39 -1.16 12.82 16.42
CA ALA A 39 0.19 12.38 16.75
C ALA A 39 1.25 12.82 15.72
N MET A 40 0.86 13.34 14.55
CA MET A 40 1.77 13.85 13.52
C MET A 40 1.35 15.24 13.04
N PRO A 41 2.30 16.04 12.48
CA PRO A 41 1.98 17.26 11.75
C PRO A 41 0.97 16.97 10.63
N GLY A 42 -0.13 17.72 10.59
CA GLY A 42 -1.22 17.47 9.63
C GLY A 42 -2.17 16.32 10.00
N GLY A 43 -1.97 15.67 11.15
CA GLY A 43 -2.78 14.58 11.65
C GLY A 43 -2.30 13.20 11.20
N SER A 44 -2.75 12.18 11.94
CA SER A 44 -2.41 10.78 11.65
C SER A 44 -3.26 10.24 10.51
N ARG A 45 -2.62 9.55 9.56
CA ARG A 45 -3.28 8.74 8.53
C ARG A 45 -3.12 7.27 8.86
N TYR A 46 -4.11 6.47 8.47
CA TYR A 46 -4.16 5.05 8.80
C TYR A 46 -4.47 4.24 7.55
N GLU A 47 -3.77 3.12 7.42
CA GLU A 47 -4.00 2.10 6.41
C GLU A 47 -3.98 0.73 7.10
N VAL A 48 -4.61 -0.26 6.48
CA VAL A 48 -4.64 -1.62 7.05
C VAL A 48 -3.26 -2.28 6.93
N LYS A 49 -2.84 -2.98 7.99
CA LYS A 49 -1.66 -3.85 7.90
C LYS A 49 -2.06 -5.15 7.21
N TRP A 50 -1.52 -5.38 6.02
CA TRP A 50 -1.64 -6.66 5.33
C TRP A 50 -0.70 -7.69 5.95
N ASP A 51 -1.13 -8.96 5.96
CA ASP A 51 -0.34 -10.08 6.49
C ASP A 51 0.35 -10.84 5.36
N GLY A 52 1.42 -10.24 4.83
CA GLY A 52 2.28 -10.84 3.81
C GLY A 52 1.95 -10.44 2.38
N TYR A 53 2.59 -11.17 1.45
CA TYR A 53 2.46 -10.99 0.00
C TYR A 53 1.97 -12.30 -0.62
N LEU A 54 1.13 -12.20 -1.65
CA LEU A 54 0.83 -13.34 -2.51
C LEU A 54 2.05 -13.61 -3.39
N HIS A 55 2.56 -14.84 -3.34
CA HIS A 55 3.66 -15.31 -4.16
C HIS A 55 3.26 -15.38 -5.64
#